data_AF-A0A9R0YX68-F1
#
_entry.id   AF-A0A9R0YX68-F1
#
_cell.length_a   1.000
_cell.length_b   1.000
_cell.length_c   1.000
_cell.angle_alpha   90.00
_cell.angle_beta   90.00
_cell.angle_gamma   90.00
#
_symmetry.space_group_name_H-M   'P 1'
#
loop_
_entity.id
_entity.type
_entity.pdbx_description
1 polymer ?
#
loop_
_entity_poly.entity_id
_entity_poly.type
_entity_poly.pdbx_seq_one_letter_code
_entity_poly.pdbx_strand_id
1 'polypeptide(L)'
;MCNMMSLDLKKTLYEVHPSFVELERIKSMSVSDSTLDRLAGKVHALNQEKKQRLRKLQDLGGTLIELWSLTDTPLDEQKCFDHVTSLISVSQNTVMPQGCLSHDLIKKRLRSRD
;
A
#
# COMPACT_ATOMS: atom_id res chain seq x y z
N MET A 1 -8.00 -1.04 -1.10
CA MET A 1 -6.82 -1.06 -0.22
C MET A 1 -5.88 -2.21 -0.56
N CYS A 2 -6.32 -3.48 -0.48
CA CYS A 2 -5.45 -4.63 -0.78
C CYS A 2 -4.82 -4.57 -2.18
N ASN A 3 -5.59 -4.26 -3.23
CA ASN A 3 -5.05 -4.13 -4.59
C ASN A 3 -3.98 -3.04 -4.73
N MET A 4 -4.17 -1.88 -4.10
CA MET A 4 -3.21 -0.77 -4.15
C MET A 4 -1.88 -1.13 -3.48
N MET A 5 -1.94 -1.93 -2.41
CA MET A 5 -0.79 -2.34 -1.61
C MET A 5 -0.23 -3.72 -2.00
N SER A 6 -0.76 -4.33 -3.07
CA SER A 6 -0.47 -5.70 -3.52
C SER A 6 -0.57 -6.75 -2.41
N LEU A 7 -1.62 -6.67 -1.58
CA LEU A 7 -1.89 -7.65 -0.54
C LEU A 7 -2.84 -8.74 -1.04
N ASP A 8 -2.58 -9.98 -0.62
CA ASP A 8 -3.51 -11.09 -0.81
C ASP A 8 -4.75 -10.90 0.08
N LEU A 9 -5.88 -10.60 -0.56
CA LEU A 9 -7.15 -10.40 0.14
C LEU A 9 -7.61 -11.66 0.88
N LYS A 10 -7.43 -12.85 0.29
CA LYS A 10 -7.84 -14.12 0.93
C LYS A 10 -7.02 -14.34 2.19
N LYS A 11 -5.71 -14.16 2.13
CA LYS A 11 -4.84 -14.23 3.31
C LYS A 11 -5.24 -13.21 4.39
N THR A 12 -5.51 -11.97 3.97
CA THR A 12 -5.92 -10.89 4.88
C THR A 12 -7.24 -11.21 5.59
N LEU A 13 -8.21 -11.80 4.88
CA LEU A 13 -9.49 -12.23 5.44
C LEU A 13 -9.36 -13.46 6.33
N TYR A 14 -8.47 -14.40 5.98
CA TYR A 14 -8.17 -15.58 6.79
C TYR A 14 -7.67 -15.19 8.19
N GLU A 15 -6.82 -14.16 8.28
CA GLU A 15 -6.33 -13.61 9.55
C GLU A 15 -7.46 -13.01 10.42
N VAL A 16 -8.55 -12.54 9.80
CA VAL A 16 -9.74 -12.07 10.51
C VAL A 16 -10.61 -13.24 10.93
N HIS A 17 -10.88 -14.21 10.06
CA HIS A 17 -11.50 -15.47 10.45
C HIS A 17 -11.36 -16.50 9.31
N PRO A 18 -10.97 -17.76 9.58
CA PRO A 18 -10.85 -18.80 8.55
C PRO A 18 -12.13 -19.02 7.73
N SER A 19 -13.30 -18.85 8.35
CA SER A 19 -14.60 -19.00 7.67
C SER A 19 -14.85 -18.00 6.54
N PHE A 20 -14.10 -16.90 6.46
CA PHE A 20 -14.21 -15.93 5.37
C PHE A 20 -13.59 -16.44 4.07
N VAL A 21 -12.75 -17.47 4.14
CA VAL A 21 -12.10 -18.10 2.98
C VAL A 21 -12.65 -19.51 2.75
N GLU A 22 -13.08 -20.21 3.81
CA GLU A 22 -13.64 -21.57 3.75
C GLU A 22 -15.13 -21.65 3.31
N LEU A 23 -15.64 -20.63 2.63
CA LEU A 23 -17.05 -20.49 2.21
C LEU A 23 -17.57 -21.66 1.33
N GLU A 24 -16.70 -22.53 0.80
CA GLU A 24 -17.08 -23.73 0.06
C GLU A 24 -17.61 -24.88 0.94
N ARG A 25 -17.42 -24.86 2.28
CA ARG A 25 -17.79 -25.99 3.14
C ARG A 25 -18.82 -25.62 4.21
N ILE A 26 -20.09 -25.51 3.79
CA ILE A 26 -21.34 -25.78 4.56
C ILE A 26 -21.30 -25.40 6.06
N LYS A 27 -20.74 -24.25 6.42
CA LYS A 27 -20.83 -23.71 7.78
C LYS A 27 -21.32 -22.30 7.69
N SER A 28 -22.51 -22.06 8.23
CA SER A 28 -23.08 -20.73 8.39
C SER A 28 -22.02 -19.83 9.01
N MET A 29 -21.66 -18.78 8.27
CA MET A 29 -20.77 -17.72 8.70
C MET A 29 -21.42 -17.08 9.93
N SER A 30 -21.02 -17.47 11.14
CA SER A 30 -21.57 -16.87 12.36
C SER A 30 -21.01 -15.46 12.47
N VAL A 31 -21.73 -14.49 11.92
CA VAL A 31 -21.43 -13.07 12.06
C VAL A 31 -21.74 -12.70 13.51
N SER A 32 -20.71 -12.80 14.35
CA SER A 32 -20.74 -12.33 15.74
C SER A 32 -20.13 -10.93 15.83
N ASP A 33 -20.49 -10.18 16.88
CA ASP A 33 -19.92 -8.86 17.14
C ASP A 33 -18.38 -8.91 17.20
N SER A 34 -17.83 -9.95 17.85
CA SER A 34 -16.38 -10.18 17.87
C SER A 34 -15.74 -10.36 16.48
N THR A 35 -16.47 -10.92 15.52
CA THR A 35 -16.00 -11.08 14.12
C THR A 35 -16.05 -9.73 13.39
N LEU A 36 -17.08 -8.93 13.64
CA LEU A 36 -17.20 -7.57 13.10
C LEU A 36 -16.11 -6.65 13.68
N ASP A 37 -15.83 -6.72 14.97
CA ASP A 37 -14.79 -5.93 15.64
C ASP A 37 -13.39 -6.25 15.08
N ARG A 38 -13.09 -7.53 14.88
CA ARG A 38 -11.82 -7.95 14.25
C ARG A 38 -11.70 -7.45 12.81
N LEU A 39 -12.79 -7.47 12.05
CA LEU A 39 -12.82 -6.94 10.69
C LEU A 39 -12.60 -5.41 10.69
N ALA A 40 -13.29 -4.69 11.55
CA ALA A 40 -13.14 -3.24 11.71
C ALA A 40 -11.70 -2.88 12.11
N GLY A 41 -11.12 -3.61 13.06
CA GLY A 41 -9.71 -3.48 13.45
C GLY A 41 -8.75 -3.72 12.29
N LYS A 42 -9.00 -4.75 11.47
CA LYS A 42 -8.19 -5.04 10.28
C LYS A 42 -8.28 -3.95 9.22
N VAL A 43 -9.50 -3.45 8.95
CA VAL A 43 -9.72 -2.32 8.03
C VAL A 43 -9.00 -1.06 8.52
N HIS A 44 -9.08 -0.76 9.82
CA HIS A 44 -8.36 0.35 10.42
C HIS A 44 -6.84 0.20 10.26
N ALA A 45 -6.28 -0.97 10.57
CA ALA A 45 -4.85 -1.25 10.41
C ALA A 45 -4.38 -1.09 8.95
N LEU A 46 -5.14 -1.62 7.99
CA LEU A 46 -4.84 -1.48 6.55
C LEU A 46 -4.89 -0.02 6.09
N ASN A 47 -5.78 0.79 6.66
CA ASN A 47 -5.86 2.21 6.34
C ASN A 47 -4.66 2.98 6.91
N GLN A 48 -4.20 2.66 8.12
CA GLN A 48 -2.98 3.25 8.68
C GLN A 48 -1.75 2.86 7.87
N GLU A 49 -1.65 1.58 7.47
CA GLU A 49 -0.58 1.11 6.60
C GLU A 49 -0.59 1.83 5.25
N LYS A 50 -1.75 1.98 4.61
CA LYS A 50 -1.90 2.77 3.37
C LYS A 50 -1.34 4.18 3.54
N LYS A 51 -1.72 4.87 4.62
CA LYS A 51 -1.26 6.25 4.91
C LYS A 51 0.25 6.31 5.11
N GLN A 52 0.81 5.37 5.87
CA GLN A 52 2.25 5.29 6.12
C GLN A 52 3.04 5.03 4.84
N ARG A 53 2.58 4.08 4.02
CA ARG A 53 3.17 3.74 2.73
C ARG A 53 3.13 4.92 1.76
N LEU A 54 1.99 5.61 1.66
CA LEU A 54 1.87 6.79 0.82
C LEU A 54 2.81 7.91 1.26
N ARG A 55 2.84 8.24 2.56
CA ARG A 55 3.74 9.28 3.09
C ARG A 55 5.20 8.98 2.74
N LYS A 56 5.64 7.73 2.97
CA LYS A 56 7.01 7.33 2.64
C LYS A 56 7.31 7.44 1.15
N LEU A 57 6.35 7.11 0.28
CA LEU A 57 6.50 7.31 -1.16
C LEU A 57 6.63 8.80 -1.51
N GLN A 58 5.81 9.66 -0.90
CA GLN A 58 5.85 11.11 -1.10
C GLN A 58 7.20 11.69 -0.66
N ASP A 59 7.73 11.27 0.50
CA ASP A 59 9.04 11.69 0.99
C ASP A 59 10.18 11.26 0.04
N LEU A 60 10.13 10.01 -0.45
CA LEU A 60 11.10 9.50 -1.41
C LEU A 60 11.01 10.23 -2.77
N GLY A 61 9.80 10.48 -3.25
CA GLY A 61 9.56 11.22 -4.48
C GLY A 61 10.02 12.68 -4.38
N GLY A 62 9.81 13.33 -3.23
CA GLY A 62 10.33 14.67 -2.95
C GLY A 62 11.86 14.71 -3.00
N THR A 63 12.52 13.74 -2.34
CA THR A 63 13.99 13.60 -2.40
C THR A 63 14.49 13.38 -3.84
N LEU A 64 13.74 12.64 -4.66
CA LEU A 64 14.09 12.40 -6.06
C LEU A 64 14.01 13.68 -6.90
N ILE A 65 12.98 14.51 -6.68
CA ILE A 65 12.83 15.81 -7.34
C ILE A 65 13.96 16.76 -6.93
N GLU A 66 14.31 16.81 -5.64
CA GLU A 66 15.46 17.57 -5.15
C GLU A 66 16.78 17.08 -5.78
N LEU A 67 16.95 15.77 -5.95
CA LEU A 67 18.14 15.23 -6.60
C LEU A 67 18.22 15.69 -8.06
N TRP A 68 17.12 15.59 -8.81
CA TRP A 68 17.08 16.04 -10.20
C TRP A 68 17.36 17.54 -10.36
N SER A 69 16.88 18.37 -9.44
CA SER A 69 17.15 19.81 -9.46
C SER A 69 18.61 20.13 -9.16
N LEU A 70 19.30 19.29 -8.38
CA LEU A 70 20.73 19.42 -8.10
C LEU A 70 21.62 18.88 -9.23
N THR A 71 21.12 17.92 -10.02
CA THR A 71 21.89 17.26 -11.08
C THR A 71 21.52 17.71 -12.49
N ASP A 72 20.67 18.72 -12.63
CA ASP A 72 20.13 19.22 -13.91
C ASP A 72 19.60 18.07 -14.81
N THR A 73 18.92 17.09 -14.20
CA THR A 73 18.48 15.88 -14.92
C THR A 73 17.46 16.24 -16.01
N PRO A 74 17.67 15.81 -17.26
CA PRO A 74 16.78 16.16 -18.36
C PRO A 74 15.38 15.57 -18.18
N LEU A 75 14.36 16.29 -18.67
CA LEU A 75 12.95 15.89 -18.53
C LEU A 75 12.64 14.51 -19.12
N ASP A 76 13.37 14.08 -20.15
CA ASP A 76 13.17 12.77 -20.76
C ASP A 76 13.49 11.63 -19.78
N GLU A 77 14.53 11.79 -18.97
CA GLU A 77 14.88 10.85 -17.90
C GLU A 77 13.90 10.93 -16.73
N GLN A 78 13.40 12.14 -16.41
CA GLN A 78 12.40 12.32 -15.35
C GLN A 78 11.08 11.59 -15.66
N LYS A 79 10.66 11.57 -16.94
CA LYS A 79 9.42 10.90 -17.39
C LYS A 79 9.38 9.41 -17.10
N CYS A 80 10.54 8.75 -17.03
CA CYS A 80 10.62 7.35 -16.62
C CYS A 80 10.00 7.09 -15.22
N PHE A 81 9.91 8.14 -14.39
CA PHE A 81 9.39 8.09 -13.03
C PHE A 81 8.01 8.75 -12.87
N ASP A 82 7.28 9.04 -13.97
CA ASP A 82 5.95 9.67 -13.93
C ASP A 82 4.96 8.91 -13.03
N HIS A 83 5.06 7.59 -13.01
CA HIS A 83 4.25 6.71 -12.16
C HIS A 83 4.51 6.91 -10.65
N VAL A 84 5.66 7.46 -10.26
CA VAL A 84 6.01 7.81 -8.87
C VAL A 84 5.70 9.28 -8.60
N THR A 85 6.10 10.17 -9.50
CA THR A 85 5.97 11.62 -9.31
C THR A 85 4.50 12.05 -9.27
N SER A 86 3.64 11.43 -10.08
CA SER A 86 2.19 11.66 -10.05
C SER A 86 1.54 11.31 -8.70
N LEU A 87 2.16 10.43 -7.90
CA LEU A 87 1.65 10.01 -6.60
C LEU A 87 2.09 10.93 -5.45
N ILE A 88 3.06 11.82 -5.68
CA ILE A 88 3.59 12.72 -4.64
C ILE A 88 2.49 13.66 -4.12
N SER A 89 1.65 14.18 -5.02
CA SER A 89 0.59 15.14 -4.67
C SER A 89 -0.76 14.48 -4.34
N VAL A 90 -0.82 13.14 -4.33
CA VAL A 90 -2.09 12.42 -4.14
C VAL A 90 -2.56 12.47 -2.68
N SER A 91 -3.86 12.70 -2.49
CA SER A 91 -4.50 12.64 -1.17
C SER A 91 -4.62 11.21 -0.64
N GLN A 92 -4.51 11.05 0.69
CA GLN A 92 -4.63 9.76 1.38
C GLN A 92 -5.96 9.04 1.10
N ASN A 93 -7.02 9.77 0.77
CA ASN A 93 -8.34 9.21 0.54
C ASN A 93 -8.59 8.82 -0.92
N THR A 94 -7.67 9.19 -1.83
CA THR A 94 -7.81 8.89 -3.26
C THR A 94 -7.63 7.39 -3.52
N VAL A 95 -8.38 6.88 -4.50
CA VAL A 95 -8.17 5.55 -5.08
C VAL A 95 -7.01 5.66 -6.06
N MET A 96 -5.96 4.85 -5.86
CA MET A 96 -4.74 4.89 -6.67
C MET A 96 -4.60 3.59 -7.46
N PRO A 97 -3.72 3.54 -8.49
CA PRO A 97 -3.51 2.36 -9.29
C PRO A 97 -3.14 1.12 -8.47
N GLN A 98 -3.36 -0.06 -9.04
CA GLN A 98 -2.96 -1.31 -8.41
C GLN A 98 -1.44 -1.34 -8.17
N GLY A 99 -1.04 -1.85 -7.01
CA GLY A 99 0.36 -2.06 -6.65
C GLY A 99 1.23 -0.82 -6.46
N CYS A 100 0.69 0.40 -6.63
CA CYS A 100 1.44 1.64 -6.48
C CYS A 100 1.99 1.86 -5.05
N LEU A 101 1.37 1.22 -4.05
CA LEU A 101 1.83 1.20 -2.66
C LEU A 101 2.30 -0.18 -2.23
N SER A 102 2.75 -1.02 -3.18
CA SER A 102 3.34 -2.31 -2.84
C SER A 102 4.58 -2.13 -1.96
N HIS A 103 4.81 -3.11 -1.09
CA HIS A 103 5.94 -3.06 -0.18
C HIS A 103 7.28 -3.09 -0.93
N ASP A 104 7.35 -3.77 -2.07
CA ASP A 104 8.56 -3.87 -2.89
C ASP A 104 8.96 -2.53 -3.53
N LEU A 105 7.97 -1.70 -3.91
CA LEU A 105 8.23 -0.35 -4.44
C LEU A 105 8.75 0.60 -3.36
N ILE A 106 8.19 0.52 -2.15
CA ILE A 106 8.46 1.47 -1.06
C ILE A 106 9.66 1.05 -0.20
N LYS A 107 10.02 -0.24 -0.21
CA LYS A 107 11.15 -0.79 0.54
C LYS A 107 12.33 -1.07 -0.38
N LYS A 108 12.98 0.01 -0.84
CA LYS A 108 14.34 -0.06 -1.38
C LYS A 108 15.20 1.15 -0.92
N ARG A 109 15.64 1.09 0.34
CA ARG A 109 16.77 1.81 1.00
C ARG A 109 16.88 1.20 2.41
N LEU A 110 17.98 0.69 2.96
CA LEU A 110 19.39 0.54 2.59
C LEU A 110 19.79 -0.92 2.94
N ARG A 111 20.42 -1.66 2.03
CA ARG A 111 21.25 -2.80 2.46
C ARG A 111 22.58 -2.17 2.84
N SER A 112 22.93 -2.27 4.12
CA SER A 112 24.17 -1.76 4.72
C SER A 112 25.35 -2.04 3.79
N ARG A 113 26.16 -1.01 3.51
CA ARG A 113 27.56 -1.23 3.14
C ARG A 113 28.26 -1.56 4.45
N ASP A 114 28.30 -2.84 4.77
CA ASP A 114 29.35 -3.42 5.62
C ASP A 114 30.25 -4.27 4.71
#